data_AF-Q2SWW7-F1
#
_entry.id   AF-Q2SWW7-F1
#
_cell.length_a   1.000
_cell.length_b   1.000
_cell.length_c   1.000
_cell.angle_alpha   90.00
_cell.angle_beta   90.00
_cell.angle_gamma   90.00
#
_symmetry.space_group_name_H-M   'P 1'
#
loop_
_entity.id
_entity.type
_entity.pdbx_description
1 polymer ?
#
loop_
_entity_poly.entity_id
_entity_poly.type
_entity_poly.pdbx_seq_one_letter_code
_entity_poly.pdbx_strand_id
1 'polypeptide(L)'
;MLRRASSATRRGRRRNRDRHGSPDCQAAACRGGAIARLRIRCSASCAAFVIPLFFSPSAAMHDKILILDFGSQVTQLIARRVREAHVYCEIHPNDVSDDFVREFAPKGVILSGSHASTYEDHQLRAPQAVWDLGVPVLGICYGMQTMAVQLGGKVEWSDHREFGYAEVRAHGHTRLLDGIQDFATPEGHGMLKVWMSHGDKVAAMPPGFALMASTPSCPIAGMADEARGYYAVQFHPEVTHTVQGRKLLERFVLDIAGAKPDWIMRDHIEEAVARIREQVGDEEVILGLSGGVDSSVAAALIHRAIGDQLTCVFVDHGLLRLNEGKMVLDMFEGRLHAKVVHVDASEQFLGHLAGVADPEHKRKIIGREFVEVFQAEAKKLTNAKWLAQGTIYPDVIESGGAKTKKATTIKSHHNVGGLPETLGLKLLEPLRDLFKDEVRELGVALGLPEEMVYRHPFPGPGLGVRILGEVKRDYADLLRRADAIFIEELRGTLATEQDAAAGLCEPSQVGKSWYDLTSQAFAVFLPVKSVGVMGDGRTYDYVTALRAVQTTDFMTAHWAHLPYALLGRASNRIINEVRGINRVVYDVSGKPPATIEWE
;
A
#
# COMPACT_ATOMS: atom_id res chain seq x y z
N MET A 1 -21.68 -17.03 -43.45
CA MET A 1 -22.39 -17.02 -44.75
C MET A 1 -23.55 -16.04 -44.64
N LEU A 2 -23.42 -14.82 -45.19
CA LEU A 2 -24.06 -14.35 -46.45
C LEU A 2 -25.59 -14.24 -46.30
N ARG A 3 -26.28 -13.09 -46.39
CA ARG A 3 -26.20 -11.89 -47.27
C ARG A 3 -27.07 -10.76 -46.68
N ARG A 4 -26.60 -9.48 -46.64
CA ARG A 4 -26.91 -8.32 -47.54
C ARG A 4 -28.37 -7.84 -47.53
N ALA A 5 -28.73 -6.56 -47.68
CA ALA A 5 -28.12 -5.22 -47.71
C ALA A 5 -29.23 -4.20 -48.08
N SER A 6 -29.02 -2.90 -47.79
CA SER A 6 -29.51 -1.67 -48.50
C SER A 6 -29.98 -0.62 -47.47
N SER A 7 -29.37 0.55 -47.21
CA SER A 7 -28.74 1.64 -48.00
C SER A 7 -29.71 2.64 -48.66
N ALA A 8 -29.68 3.91 -48.23
CA ALA A 8 -29.64 5.18 -49.01
C ALA A 8 -30.18 6.34 -48.14
N THR A 9 -29.44 7.36 -47.66
CA THR A 9 -28.78 8.53 -48.29
C THR A 9 -29.64 9.52 -49.10
N ARG A 10 -29.76 10.77 -48.59
CA ARG A 10 -29.60 12.09 -49.28
C ARG A 10 -29.86 13.22 -48.26
N ARG A 11 -28.91 14.09 -47.86
CA ARG A 11 -28.21 15.23 -48.52
C ARG A 11 -29.08 16.44 -48.91
N GLY A 12 -28.73 17.59 -48.33
CA GLY A 12 -28.77 18.93 -48.95
C GLY A 12 -29.21 20.07 -48.00
N ARG A 13 -28.31 20.89 -47.43
CA ARG A 13 -27.75 22.18 -47.95
C ARG A 13 -28.80 23.32 -47.97
N ARG A 14 -28.56 24.60 -47.61
CA ARG A 14 -27.39 25.41 -47.17
C ARG A 14 -27.88 26.88 -47.00
N ARG A 15 -27.04 27.73 -46.35
CA ARG A 15 -26.90 29.22 -46.42
C ARG A 15 -27.84 30.09 -45.57
N ASN A 16 -27.48 31.30 -45.12
CA ASN A 16 -26.22 32.05 -44.83
C ASN A 16 -26.67 33.48 -44.42
N ARG A 17 -25.84 34.20 -43.65
CA ARG A 17 -25.70 35.68 -43.47
C ARG A 17 -25.79 36.10 -41.98
N ASP A 18 -25.09 37.13 -41.48
CA ASP A 18 -23.77 37.76 -41.67
C ASP A 18 -23.75 39.03 -40.78
N ARG A 19 -22.57 39.43 -40.27
CA ARG A 19 -22.17 40.78 -39.74
C ARG A 19 -22.68 41.20 -38.35
N HIS A 20 -22.01 42.02 -37.52
CA HIS A 20 -20.65 42.62 -37.42
C HIS A 20 -20.60 43.36 -36.05
N GLY A 21 -19.40 43.57 -35.47
CA GLY A 21 -19.08 44.84 -34.79
C GLY A 21 -18.61 44.77 -33.32
N SER A 22 -17.29 44.86 -33.11
CA SER A 22 -16.64 45.54 -31.98
C SER A 22 -16.32 46.99 -32.38
N PRO A 23 -16.12 47.94 -31.43
CA PRO A 23 -14.74 48.36 -31.14
C PRO A 23 -14.47 48.90 -29.70
N ASP A 24 -13.17 49.08 -29.45
CA ASP A 24 -12.45 49.67 -28.30
C ASP A 24 -12.90 51.07 -27.84
N CYS A 25 -12.52 51.46 -26.61
CA CYS A 25 -12.27 52.85 -26.24
C CYS A 25 -11.13 53.04 -25.24
N GLN A 26 -10.39 54.13 -25.48
CA GLN A 26 -9.06 54.51 -25.00
C GLN A 26 -9.04 55.34 -23.70
N ALA A 27 -7.81 55.51 -23.22
CA ALA A 27 -7.31 56.27 -22.07
C ALA A 27 -7.50 57.80 -22.10
N ALA A 28 -7.37 58.42 -20.92
CA ALA A 28 -7.02 59.83 -20.67
C ALA A 28 -6.52 59.96 -19.20
N ALA A 29 -5.81 60.98 -18.73
CA ALA A 29 -4.66 61.76 -19.18
C ALA A 29 -4.31 62.72 -18.01
N CYS A 30 -3.03 62.78 -17.63
CA CYS A 30 -2.23 63.94 -17.19
C CYS A 30 -2.50 64.76 -15.90
N ARG A 31 -1.35 65.28 -15.38
CA ARG A 31 -1.04 66.43 -14.49
C ARG A 31 -0.60 66.05 -13.06
N GLY A 32 0.52 66.50 -12.46
CA GLY A 32 1.61 67.39 -12.85
C GLY A 32 2.19 68.19 -11.64
N GLY A 33 3.53 68.27 -11.51
CA GLY A 33 4.32 69.28 -10.75
C GLY A 33 4.78 68.92 -9.32
N ALA A 34 5.96 69.28 -8.79
CA ALA A 34 7.18 70.00 -9.23
C ALA A 34 8.33 69.76 -8.19
N ILE A 35 9.59 69.46 -8.60
CA ILE A 35 10.85 70.27 -8.53
C ILE A 35 11.32 70.62 -7.09
N ALA A 36 12.50 70.20 -6.58
CA ALA A 36 13.84 70.73 -6.92
C ALA A 36 15.02 69.79 -6.52
N ARG A 37 16.14 69.93 -7.24
CA ARG A 37 17.37 69.10 -7.25
C ARG A 37 18.59 69.84 -6.71
N LEU A 38 19.58 69.09 -6.18
CA LEU A 38 21.03 69.34 -6.39
C LEU A 38 21.81 68.01 -6.17
N ARG A 39 22.05 67.21 -7.22
CA ARG A 39 23.27 67.04 -8.05
C ARG A 39 24.50 66.45 -7.33
N ILE A 40 24.91 65.24 -7.75
CA ILE A 40 26.21 64.91 -8.38
C ILE A 40 26.00 63.67 -9.29
N ARG A 41 26.72 63.66 -10.42
CA ARG A 41 26.60 62.79 -11.61
C ARG A 41 27.20 61.40 -11.40
N CYS A 42 26.60 60.38 -12.02
CA CYS A 42 27.34 59.43 -12.87
C CYS A 42 26.40 58.79 -13.92
N SER A 43 26.94 58.52 -15.09
CA SER A 43 26.25 58.21 -16.35
C SER A 43 26.01 56.71 -16.59
N ALA A 44 24.79 56.40 -17.03
CA ALA A 44 24.33 55.33 -17.93
C ALA A 44 25.12 54.01 -18.07
N SER A 45 24.45 52.87 -17.82
CA SER A 45 24.01 51.94 -18.87
C SER A 45 23.14 50.79 -18.32
N CYS A 46 22.17 50.35 -19.12
CA CYS A 46 21.37 49.11 -19.07
C CYS A 46 20.44 48.84 -17.87
N ALA A 47 19.14 49.05 -18.11
CA ALA A 47 18.05 48.52 -17.30
C ALA A 47 17.92 47.00 -17.47
N ALA A 48 18.07 46.26 -16.37
CA ALA A 48 17.54 44.92 -16.21
C ALA A 48 16.26 45.01 -15.35
N PHE A 49 15.16 44.51 -15.90
CA PHE A 49 13.92 44.28 -15.19
C PHE A 49 14.17 43.22 -14.10
N VAL A 50 14.14 43.62 -12.82
CA VAL A 50 14.14 42.69 -11.69
C VAL A 50 12.69 42.33 -11.38
N ILE A 51 12.30 41.10 -11.72
CA ILE A 51 11.10 40.45 -11.20
C ILE A 51 11.40 40.06 -9.74
N PRO A 52 10.56 40.39 -8.75
CA PRO A 52 10.76 39.90 -7.40
C PRO A 52 10.35 38.43 -7.37
N LEU A 53 11.34 37.53 -7.43
CA LEU A 53 11.18 36.15 -7.03
C LEU A 53 10.92 36.11 -5.52
N PHE A 54 9.64 36.04 -5.14
CA PHE A 54 9.26 35.46 -3.86
C PHE A 54 9.57 33.97 -3.93
N PHE A 55 10.82 33.60 -3.65
CA PHE A 55 11.16 32.23 -3.27
C PHE A 55 10.53 31.98 -1.90
N SER A 56 9.37 31.33 -1.92
CA SER A 56 8.94 30.52 -0.77
C SER A 56 10.03 29.47 -0.53
N PRO A 57 10.44 29.17 0.71
CA PRO A 57 11.41 28.10 0.96
C PRO A 57 10.77 26.80 0.45
N SER A 58 11.30 26.28 -0.65
CA SER A 58 10.91 25.00 -1.23
C SER A 58 10.85 23.95 -0.12
N ALA A 59 9.73 23.25 -0.01
CA ALA A 59 9.70 21.95 0.64
C ALA A 59 10.92 21.16 0.13
N ALA A 60 11.70 20.55 1.03
CA ALA A 60 12.90 19.83 0.66
C ALA A 60 12.53 18.76 -0.38
N MET A 61 12.99 18.92 -1.62
CA MET A 61 12.69 17.93 -2.67
C MET A 61 13.56 16.70 -2.41
N HIS A 62 12.92 15.63 -1.94
CA HIS A 62 13.52 14.31 -1.82
C HIS A 62 14.07 13.83 -3.17
N ASP A 63 15.19 13.10 -3.11
CA ASP A 63 15.63 12.32 -4.27
C ASP A 63 14.60 11.21 -4.57
N LYS A 64 14.27 11.03 -5.85
CA LYS A 64 13.18 10.13 -6.27
C LYS A 64 13.64 9.06 -7.24
N ILE A 65 13.11 7.85 -7.08
CA ILE A 65 13.22 6.76 -8.06
C ILE A 65 11.89 6.60 -8.78
N LEU A 66 11.93 6.53 -10.11
CA LEU A 66 10.75 6.25 -10.94
C LEU A 66 10.66 4.75 -11.22
N ILE A 67 9.53 4.13 -10.89
CA ILE A 67 9.26 2.74 -11.22
C ILE A 67 8.19 2.71 -12.32
N LEU A 68 8.54 2.17 -13.48
CA LEU A 68 7.60 1.99 -14.59
C LEU A 68 7.03 0.57 -14.55
N ASP A 69 5.71 0.47 -14.37
CA ASP A 69 5.00 -0.80 -14.25
C ASP A 69 4.55 -1.34 -15.61
N PHE A 70 5.09 -2.50 -15.97
CA PHE A 70 4.71 -3.28 -17.16
C PHE A 70 3.61 -4.32 -16.87
N GLY A 71 3.03 -4.32 -15.68
CA GLY A 71 1.90 -5.18 -15.30
C GLY A 71 2.30 -6.45 -14.55
N SER A 72 3.40 -6.40 -13.79
CA SER A 72 3.76 -7.49 -12.87
C SER A 72 2.93 -7.44 -11.60
N GLN A 73 2.56 -8.62 -11.08
CA GLN A 73 1.84 -8.74 -9.81
C GLN A 73 2.70 -8.31 -8.61
N VAL A 74 4.03 -8.27 -8.76
CA VAL A 74 4.99 -7.98 -7.69
C VAL A 74 5.62 -6.59 -7.82
N THR A 75 5.18 -5.73 -8.74
CA THR A 75 5.76 -4.37 -8.91
C THR A 75 5.74 -3.54 -7.62
N GLN A 76 4.69 -3.68 -6.81
CA GLN A 76 4.60 -2.99 -5.51
C GLN A 76 5.73 -3.38 -4.54
N LEU A 77 6.27 -4.61 -4.66
CA LEU A 77 7.41 -5.04 -3.85
C LEU A 77 8.69 -4.29 -4.24
N ILE A 78 8.88 -3.93 -5.52
CA ILE A 78 10.01 -3.09 -5.95
C ILE A 78 9.96 -1.77 -5.18
N ALA A 79 8.82 -1.08 -5.22
CA ALA A 79 8.64 0.18 -4.52
C ALA A 79 8.88 0.02 -3.01
N ARG A 80 8.33 -1.03 -2.40
CA ARG A 80 8.56 -1.33 -0.99
C ARG A 80 10.06 -1.48 -0.67
N ARG A 81 10.83 -2.18 -1.49
CA ARG A 81 12.29 -2.33 -1.28
C ARG A 81 13.06 -1.03 -1.46
N VAL A 82 12.62 -0.14 -2.35
CA VAL A 82 13.21 1.20 -2.48
C VAL A 82 12.90 2.05 -1.24
N ARG A 83 11.68 1.97 -0.71
CA ARG A 83 11.28 2.66 0.53
C ARG A 83 11.99 2.12 1.76
N GLU A 84 12.25 0.81 1.84
CA GLU A 84 13.08 0.18 2.88
C GLU A 84 14.55 0.69 2.86
N ALA A 85 15.01 1.23 1.73
CA ALA A 85 16.30 1.91 1.60
C ALA A 85 16.22 3.41 1.96
N HIS A 86 15.08 3.87 2.49
CA HIS A 86 14.79 5.26 2.85
C HIS A 86 14.87 6.26 1.68
N VAL A 87 14.50 5.83 0.47
CA VAL A 87 14.45 6.69 -0.72
C VAL A 87 13.01 6.78 -1.25
N TYR A 88 12.57 7.99 -1.62
CA TYR A 88 11.24 8.19 -2.18
C TYR A 88 11.12 7.55 -3.57
N CYS A 89 9.97 6.95 -3.88
CA CYS A 89 9.71 6.37 -5.20
C CYS A 89 8.24 6.37 -5.58
N GLU A 90 7.95 6.53 -6.86
CA GLU A 90 6.59 6.40 -7.38
C GLU A 90 6.50 5.32 -8.46
N ILE A 91 5.36 4.65 -8.50
CA ILE A 91 5.01 3.63 -9.48
C ILE A 91 4.06 4.28 -10.46
N HIS A 92 4.45 4.27 -11.73
CA HIS A 92 3.67 4.81 -12.83
C HIS A 92 3.52 3.76 -13.92
N PRO A 93 2.42 3.76 -14.69
CA PRO A 93 2.29 2.90 -15.86
C PRO A 93 3.45 3.09 -16.85
N ASN A 94 3.80 2.03 -17.58
CA ASN A 94 4.86 2.12 -18.59
C ASN A 94 4.53 3.06 -19.78
N ASP A 95 3.28 3.50 -19.93
CA ASP A 95 2.80 4.36 -21.02
C ASP A 95 2.68 5.84 -20.66
N VAL A 96 3.31 6.29 -19.56
CA VAL A 96 3.47 7.71 -19.26
C VAL A 96 4.20 8.47 -20.39
N SER A 97 3.92 9.76 -20.51
CA SER A 97 4.54 10.60 -21.54
C SER A 97 6.01 10.87 -21.25
N ASP A 98 6.80 11.11 -22.30
CA ASP A 98 8.19 11.55 -22.17
C ASP A 98 8.32 12.83 -21.33
N ASP A 99 7.36 13.75 -21.46
CA ASP A 99 7.35 15.00 -20.68
C ASP A 99 7.15 14.74 -19.20
N PHE A 100 6.26 13.81 -18.83
CA PHE A 100 6.09 13.39 -17.44
C PHE A 100 7.40 12.84 -16.86
N VAL A 101 8.09 11.96 -17.59
CA VAL A 101 9.36 11.37 -17.12
C VAL A 101 10.43 12.44 -16.90
N ARG A 102 10.48 13.46 -17.76
CA ARG A 102 11.42 14.60 -17.60
C ARG A 102 11.05 15.50 -16.42
N GLU A 103 9.77 15.82 -16.26
CA GLU A 103 9.26 16.65 -15.15
C GLU A 103 9.41 15.96 -13.79
N PHE A 104 9.26 14.63 -13.75
CA PHE A 104 9.48 13.82 -12.55
C PHE A 104 10.93 13.91 -12.04
N ALA A 105 11.89 14.15 -12.94
CA ALA A 105 13.32 14.32 -12.66
C ALA A 105 13.92 13.22 -11.73
N PRO A 106 13.80 11.92 -12.10
CA PRO A 106 14.26 10.83 -11.25
C PRO A 106 15.79 10.77 -11.15
N LYS A 107 16.31 10.28 -10.01
CA LYS A 107 17.72 9.89 -9.87
C LYS A 107 18.06 8.57 -10.54
N GLY A 108 17.06 7.71 -10.71
CA GLY A 108 17.16 6.44 -11.41
C GLY A 108 15.79 5.89 -11.78
N VAL A 109 15.74 5.02 -12.78
CA VAL A 109 14.51 4.40 -13.28
C VAL A 109 14.57 2.89 -13.10
N ILE A 110 13.49 2.28 -12.62
CA ILE A 110 13.34 0.82 -12.56
C ILE A 110 12.20 0.40 -13.49
N LEU A 111 12.47 -0.50 -14.42
CA LEU A 111 11.48 -1.09 -15.32
C LEU A 111 11.05 -2.45 -14.74
N SER A 112 9.77 -2.58 -14.37
CA SER A 112 9.27 -3.79 -13.74
C SER A 112 9.12 -4.98 -14.72
N GLY A 113 8.84 -6.16 -14.16
CA GLY A 113 8.46 -7.33 -14.94
C GLY A 113 7.05 -7.23 -15.53
N SER A 114 6.65 -8.26 -16.28
CA SER A 114 5.29 -8.40 -16.80
C SER A 114 4.93 -9.87 -16.95
N HIS A 115 3.63 -10.15 -17.06
CA HIS A 115 3.12 -11.43 -17.56
C HIS A 115 3.09 -11.49 -19.10
N ALA A 116 3.31 -10.36 -19.78
CA ALA A 116 3.35 -10.28 -21.23
C ALA A 116 4.66 -10.87 -21.80
N SER A 117 4.62 -11.25 -23.07
CA SER A 117 5.80 -11.65 -23.86
C SER A 117 6.20 -10.50 -24.80
N THR A 118 7.50 -10.14 -24.80
CA THR A 118 8.03 -9.10 -25.71
C THR A 118 8.04 -9.55 -27.17
N TYR A 119 7.93 -10.86 -27.40
CA TYR A 119 7.86 -11.48 -28.72
C TYR A 119 6.49 -11.29 -29.39
N GLU A 120 5.40 -11.29 -28.61
CA GLU A 120 4.03 -11.19 -29.12
C GLU A 120 3.45 -9.77 -29.03
N ASP A 121 3.89 -8.96 -28.05
CA ASP A 121 3.38 -7.61 -27.80
C ASP A 121 4.48 -6.55 -27.85
N HIS A 122 4.70 -5.96 -29.02
CA HIS A 122 5.63 -4.84 -29.21
C HIS A 122 5.11 -3.49 -28.67
N GLN A 123 3.92 -3.44 -28.07
CA GLN A 123 3.31 -2.18 -27.61
C GLN A 123 3.77 -1.77 -26.21
N LEU A 124 4.21 -2.72 -25.37
CA LEU A 124 4.71 -2.44 -24.03
C LEU A 124 6.19 -2.02 -24.09
N ARG A 125 6.42 -0.71 -24.20
CA ARG A 125 7.75 -0.10 -24.29
C ARG A 125 7.95 0.90 -23.17
N ALA A 126 9.22 1.18 -22.84
CA ALA A 126 9.57 2.32 -22.00
C ALA A 126 9.53 3.61 -22.85
N PRO A 127 9.09 4.75 -22.27
CA PRO A 127 9.18 6.07 -22.91
C PRO A 127 10.62 6.37 -23.34
N GLN A 128 10.80 7.09 -24.45
CA GLN A 128 12.13 7.37 -24.98
C GLN A 128 12.94 8.23 -24.01
N ALA A 129 12.28 9.12 -23.26
CA ALA A 129 12.90 9.94 -22.23
C ALA A 129 13.70 9.13 -21.20
N VAL A 130 13.31 7.88 -20.89
CA VAL A 130 14.04 7.01 -19.96
C VAL A 130 15.49 6.82 -20.40
N TRP A 131 15.72 6.69 -21.71
CA TRP A 131 17.04 6.44 -22.28
C TRP A 131 17.85 7.71 -22.52
N ASP A 132 17.18 8.87 -22.61
CA ASP A 132 17.77 10.14 -22.97
C ASP A 132 18.17 10.97 -21.72
N LEU A 133 17.60 10.68 -20.55
CA LEU A 133 17.84 11.43 -19.31
C LEU A 133 19.27 11.31 -18.76
N GLY A 134 20.02 10.28 -19.17
CA GLY A 134 21.38 10.04 -18.66
C GLY A 134 21.44 9.63 -17.19
N VAL A 135 20.34 9.08 -16.65
CA VAL A 135 20.25 8.54 -15.29
C VAL A 135 20.33 7.01 -15.32
N PRO A 136 20.79 6.34 -14.25
CA PRO A 136 20.84 4.88 -14.22
C PRO A 136 19.46 4.22 -14.40
N VAL A 137 19.45 3.07 -15.08
CA VAL A 137 18.23 2.30 -15.34
C VAL A 137 18.42 0.84 -14.95
N LEU A 138 17.49 0.29 -14.18
CA LEU A 138 17.43 -1.13 -13.83
C LEU A 138 16.25 -1.81 -14.52
N GLY A 139 16.49 -2.79 -15.38
CA GLY A 139 15.46 -3.63 -15.98
C GLY A 139 15.28 -4.96 -15.26
N ILE A 140 14.06 -5.28 -14.83
CA ILE A 140 13.75 -6.55 -14.15
C ILE A 140 12.86 -7.41 -15.05
N CYS A 141 13.29 -8.63 -15.35
CA CYS A 141 12.56 -9.60 -16.18
C CYS A 141 12.08 -9.01 -17.52
N TYR A 142 10.80 -8.64 -17.65
CA TYR A 142 10.30 -7.95 -18.86
C TYR A 142 11.01 -6.62 -19.10
N GLY A 143 11.31 -5.84 -18.06
CA GLY A 143 12.09 -4.61 -18.17
C GLY A 143 13.49 -4.85 -18.76
N MET A 144 14.13 -5.98 -18.48
CA MET A 144 15.39 -6.40 -19.10
C MET A 144 15.21 -6.65 -20.61
N GLN A 145 14.12 -7.31 -20.99
CA GLN A 145 13.81 -7.60 -22.39
C GLN A 145 13.47 -6.32 -23.17
N THR A 146 12.67 -5.43 -22.59
CA THR A 146 12.34 -4.12 -23.16
C THR A 146 13.61 -3.29 -23.39
N MET A 147 14.51 -3.25 -22.38
CA MET A 147 15.82 -2.61 -22.51
C MET A 147 16.64 -3.23 -23.65
N ALA A 148 16.68 -4.56 -23.73
CA ALA A 148 17.41 -5.25 -24.79
C ALA A 148 16.88 -4.89 -26.18
N VAL A 149 15.56 -4.99 -26.39
CA VAL A 149 14.92 -4.73 -27.69
C VAL A 149 15.04 -3.26 -28.10
N GLN A 150 14.79 -2.30 -27.20
CA GLN A 150 14.83 -0.87 -27.55
C GLN A 150 16.24 -0.36 -27.84
N LEU A 151 17.28 -1.00 -27.30
CA LEU A 151 18.68 -0.60 -27.50
C LEU A 151 19.42 -1.41 -28.58
N GLY A 152 18.71 -2.26 -29.33
CA GLY A 152 19.25 -2.96 -30.50
C GLY A 152 19.77 -4.38 -30.24
N GLY A 153 19.45 -4.96 -29.08
CA GLY A 153 19.60 -6.40 -28.80
C GLY A 153 18.46 -7.24 -29.40
N LYS A 154 18.41 -8.53 -29.02
CA LYS A 154 17.38 -9.47 -29.46
C LYS A 154 16.87 -10.31 -28.30
N VAL A 155 15.56 -10.54 -28.28
CA VAL A 155 14.88 -11.43 -27.35
C VAL A 155 14.24 -12.56 -28.15
N GLU A 156 14.36 -13.78 -27.63
CA GLU A 156 13.80 -14.98 -28.24
C GLU A 156 12.94 -15.71 -27.20
N TRP A 157 11.90 -16.37 -27.71
CA TRP A 157 11.11 -17.28 -26.92
C TRP A 157 11.90 -18.56 -26.61
N SER A 158 11.76 -19.09 -25.39
CA SER A 158 12.45 -20.31 -24.95
C SER A 158 11.43 -21.43 -24.67
N ASP A 159 11.65 -22.62 -25.27
CA ASP A 159 10.87 -23.84 -24.96
C ASP A 159 10.97 -24.24 -23.47
N HIS A 160 12.10 -23.89 -22.85
CA HIS A 160 12.34 -24.09 -21.43
C HIS A 160 11.92 -22.83 -20.66
N ARG A 161 10.80 -22.93 -19.95
CA ARG A 161 10.35 -21.90 -19.01
C ARG A 161 10.97 -22.16 -17.65
N GLU A 162 11.67 -21.18 -17.10
CA GLU A 162 12.17 -21.23 -15.73
C GLU A 162 11.23 -20.45 -14.82
N PHE A 163 10.42 -21.20 -14.07
CA PHE A 163 9.61 -20.66 -12.99
C PHE A 163 10.08 -21.27 -11.68
N GLY A 164 10.48 -20.41 -10.74
CA GLY A 164 10.87 -20.80 -9.40
C GLY A 164 12.33 -20.57 -9.09
N TYR A 165 12.82 -21.33 -8.10
CA TYR A 165 14.17 -21.22 -7.60
C TYR A 165 15.21 -21.57 -8.67
N ALA A 166 16.24 -20.74 -8.80
CA ALA A 166 17.41 -21.01 -9.63
C ALA A 166 18.68 -20.51 -8.96
N GLU A 167 19.81 -21.11 -9.34
CA GLU A 167 21.15 -20.67 -8.93
C GLU A 167 21.82 -19.96 -10.10
N VAL A 168 22.07 -18.67 -9.93
CA VAL A 168 22.66 -17.81 -10.96
C VAL A 168 24.11 -17.57 -10.65
N ARG A 169 24.99 -17.79 -11.62
CA ARG A 169 26.39 -17.36 -11.53
C ARG A 169 26.46 -15.85 -11.66
N ALA A 170 26.85 -15.17 -10.59
CA ALA A 170 27.24 -13.78 -10.62
C ALA A 170 28.70 -13.70 -11.08
N HIS A 171 28.96 -13.01 -12.19
CA HIS A 171 30.34 -12.88 -12.67
C HIS A 171 31.16 -11.85 -11.86
N GLY A 172 30.52 -11.11 -10.95
CA GLY A 172 31.17 -10.34 -9.87
C GLY A 172 32.04 -9.16 -10.31
N HIS A 173 32.00 -8.77 -11.59
CA HIS A 173 32.86 -7.71 -12.15
C HIS A 173 32.11 -6.42 -12.49
N THR A 174 30.80 -6.37 -12.23
CA THR A 174 29.96 -5.18 -12.44
C THR A 174 29.63 -4.54 -11.11
N ARG A 175 29.45 -3.22 -11.07
CA ARG A 175 29.16 -2.47 -9.84
C ARG A 175 27.94 -3.04 -9.13
N LEU A 176 26.88 -3.41 -9.85
CA LEU A 176 25.64 -3.91 -9.26
C LEU A 176 25.82 -5.24 -8.48
N LEU A 177 26.70 -6.15 -8.92
CA LEU A 177 26.88 -7.47 -8.30
C LEU A 177 28.21 -7.63 -7.55
N ASP A 178 29.06 -6.61 -7.48
CA ASP A 178 30.35 -6.66 -6.82
C ASP A 178 30.22 -7.05 -5.32
N GLY A 179 30.80 -8.19 -4.92
CA GLY A 179 30.69 -8.71 -3.55
C GLY A 179 29.29 -9.18 -3.12
N ILE A 180 28.32 -9.32 -4.04
CA ILE A 180 27.00 -9.88 -3.75
C ILE A 180 26.95 -11.34 -4.21
N GLN A 181 26.97 -12.28 -3.25
CA GLN A 181 26.82 -13.72 -3.49
C GLN A 181 26.22 -14.43 -2.26
N ASP A 182 25.52 -15.53 -2.46
CA ASP A 182 24.99 -16.40 -1.41
C ASP A 182 25.96 -17.51 -1.01
N PHE A 183 26.66 -18.08 -2.00
CA PHE A 183 27.69 -19.08 -1.80
C PHE A 183 28.68 -19.06 -2.97
N ALA A 184 29.79 -19.77 -2.83
CA ALA A 184 30.76 -19.96 -3.89
C ALA A 184 30.79 -21.44 -4.31
N THR A 185 30.93 -21.71 -5.61
CA THR A 185 31.20 -23.06 -6.11
C THR A 185 32.64 -23.48 -5.78
N PRO A 186 32.99 -24.78 -5.84
CA PRO A 186 34.37 -25.24 -5.68
C PRO A 186 35.37 -24.58 -6.64
N GLU A 187 34.90 -24.15 -7.82
CA GLU A 187 35.68 -23.42 -8.82
C GLU A 187 35.87 -21.93 -8.48
N GLY A 188 35.30 -21.45 -7.36
CA GLY A 188 35.40 -20.07 -6.90
C GLY A 188 34.39 -19.12 -7.55
N HIS A 189 33.37 -19.62 -8.24
CA HIS A 189 32.34 -18.77 -8.82
C HIS A 189 31.33 -18.32 -7.76
N GLY A 190 31.05 -17.01 -7.70
CA GLY A 190 29.97 -16.48 -6.88
C GLY A 190 28.59 -16.87 -7.43
N MET A 191 27.73 -17.39 -6.56
CA MET A 191 26.39 -17.86 -6.90
C MET A 191 25.33 -17.07 -6.13
N LEU A 192 24.20 -16.82 -6.79
CA LEU A 192 23.01 -16.20 -6.23
C LEU A 192 21.84 -17.19 -6.24
N LYS A 193 21.12 -17.25 -5.15
CA LYS A 193 19.84 -17.94 -5.01
C LYS A 193 18.74 -16.97 -5.37
N VAL A 194 18.10 -17.19 -6.52
CA VAL A 194 17.15 -16.23 -7.09
C VAL A 194 15.82 -16.88 -7.45
N TRP A 195 14.81 -16.04 -7.64
CA TRP A 195 13.53 -16.45 -8.20
C TRP A 195 13.41 -16.05 -9.68
N MET A 196 13.45 -17.04 -10.56
CA MET A 196 13.19 -16.90 -11.99
C MET A 196 11.69 -16.97 -12.27
N SER A 197 11.22 -16.15 -13.21
CA SER A 197 9.85 -16.22 -13.69
C SER A 197 9.75 -15.70 -15.12
N HIS A 198 10.31 -16.45 -16.08
CA HIS A 198 10.36 -16.00 -17.47
C HIS A 198 10.11 -17.12 -18.48
N GLY A 199 9.47 -16.75 -19.60
CA GLY A 199 9.35 -17.58 -20.80
C GLY A 199 10.28 -17.12 -21.94
N ASP A 200 10.50 -15.81 -22.04
CA ASP A 200 11.41 -15.21 -23.02
C ASP A 200 12.79 -14.99 -22.39
N LYS A 201 13.83 -14.94 -23.22
CA LYS A 201 15.20 -14.64 -22.79
C LYS A 201 15.91 -13.75 -23.81
N VAL A 202 16.85 -12.94 -23.32
CA VAL A 202 17.72 -12.16 -24.20
C VAL A 202 18.67 -13.12 -24.92
N ALA A 203 18.62 -13.13 -26.26
CA ALA A 203 19.47 -13.95 -27.12
C ALA A 203 20.71 -13.18 -27.60
N ALA A 204 20.59 -11.85 -27.76
CA ALA A 204 21.71 -10.98 -28.08
C ALA A 204 21.65 -9.70 -27.23
N MET A 205 22.74 -9.40 -26.52
CA MET A 205 22.85 -8.16 -25.76
C MET A 205 22.95 -6.94 -26.69
N PRO A 206 22.43 -5.77 -26.29
CA PRO A 206 22.65 -4.53 -27.02
C PRO A 206 24.14 -4.14 -27.06
N PRO A 207 24.56 -3.29 -28.02
CA PRO A 207 25.90 -2.74 -28.04
C PRO A 207 26.25 -2.01 -26.73
N GLY A 208 27.46 -2.25 -26.22
CA GLY A 208 27.97 -1.64 -24.98
C GLY A 208 27.71 -2.46 -23.71
N PHE A 209 26.85 -3.48 -23.75
CA PHE A 209 26.55 -4.31 -22.59
C PHE A 209 27.56 -5.46 -22.44
N ALA A 210 27.93 -5.75 -21.20
CA ALA A 210 28.69 -6.92 -20.77
C ALA A 210 27.80 -7.93 -20.04
N LEU A 211 28.17 -9.21 -20.11
CA LEU A 211 27.48 -10.30 -19.42
C LEU A 211 27.73 -10.18 -17.91
N MET A 212 26.68 -9.94 -17.13
CA MET A 212 26.77 -9.75 -15.68
C MET A 212 26.42 -11.02 -14.89
N ALA A 213 25.45 -11.81 -15.39
CA ALA A 213 24.95 -13.00 -14.72
C ALA A 213 24.48 -14.06 -15.73
N SER A 214 24.63 -15.35 -15.40
CA SER A 214 24.26 -16.45 -16.31
C SER A 214 23.82 -17.72 -15.57
N THR A 215 22.93 -18.49 -16.19
CA THR A 215 22.61 -19.89 -15.82
C THR A 215 22.86 -20.81 -17.03
N PRO A 216 22.91 -22.15 -16.85
CA PRO A 216 23.03 -23.08 -17.97
C PRO A 216 21.92 -22.96 -19.02
N SER A 217 20.71 -22.60 -18.60
CA SER A 217 19.47 -22.48 -19.39
C SER A 217 19.20 -21.07 -19.91
N CYS A 218 19.70 -20.05 -19.19
CA CYS A 218 19.61 -18.64 -19.50
C CYS A 218 21.04 -18.04 -19.54
N PRO A 219 21.73 -18.10 -20.69
CA PRO A 219 23.11 -17.64 -20.82
C PRO A 219 23.30 -16.16 -20.49
N ILE A 220 22.27 -15.33 -20.70
CA ILE A 220 22.24 -13.91 -20.36
C ILE A 220 21.15 -13.71 -19.30
N ALA A 221 21.42 -14.13 -18.07
CA ALA A 221 20.54 -13.94 -16.91
C ALA A 221 20.68 -12.53 -16.30
N GLY A 222 21.72 -11.79 -16.69
CA GLY A 222 21.86 -10.36 -16.41
C GLY A 222 22.92 -9.72 -17.30
N MET A 223 22.72 -8.44 -17.59
CA MET A 223 23.61 -7.64 -18.44
C MET A 223 23.80 -6.24 -17.85
N ALA A 224 24.96 -5.63 -18.12
CA ALA A 224 25.27 -4.29 -17.61
C ALA A 224 26.03 -3.45 -18.64
N ASP A 225 25.72 -2.16 -18.70
CA ASP A 225 26.51 -1.11 -19.34
C ASP A 225 26.94 -0.12 -18.25
N GLU A 226 28.18 -0.28 -17.78
CA GLU A 226 28.78 0.52 -16.70
C GLU A 226 28.93 2.00 -17.07
N ALA A 227 29.10 2.32 -18.36
CA ALA A 227 29.30 3.68 -18.82
C ALA A 227 28.00 4.49 -18.76
N ARG A 228 26.87 3.87 -19.12
CA ARG A 228 25.53 4.49 -19.03
C ARG A 228 24.84 4.24 -17.69
N GLY A 229 25.33 3.33 -16.87
CA GLY A 229 24.68 2.91 -15.64
C GLY A 229 23.41 2.10 -15.89
N TYR A 230 23.36 1.33 -16.99
CA TYR A 230 22.20 0.48 -17.31
C TYR A 230 22.47 -0.93 -16.85
N TYR A 231 21.57 -1.48 -16.05
CA TYR A 231 21.68 -2.82 -15.51
C TYR A 231 20.38 -3.56 -15.76
N ALA A 232 20.46 -4.87 -15.95
CA ALA A 232 19.29 -5.67 -16.14
C ALA A 232 19.48 -7.10 -15.60
N VAL A 233 18.42 -7.65 -15.02
CA VAL A 233 18.39 -9.00 -14.45
C VAL A 233 17.13 -9.73 -14.91
N GLN A 234 17.26 -11.03 -15.18
CA GLN A 234 16.16 -11.87 -15.65
C GLN A 234 15.30 -12.42 -14.49
N PHE A 235 15.84 -12.39 -13.26
CA PHE A 235 15.18 -12.79 -12.02
C PHE A 235 14.57 -11.60 -11.27
N HIS A 236 13.77 -11.87 -10.25
CA HIS A 236 13.07 -10.86 -9.45
C HIS A 236 13.81 -10.57 -8.12
N PRO A 237 14.58 -9.48 -8.00
CA PRO A 237 15.24 -9.10 -6.74
C PRO A 237 14.28 -8.58 -5.66
N GLU A 238 13.05 -8.22 -6.01
CA GLU A 238 12.06 -7.66 -5.10
C GLU A 238 11.41 -8.71 -4.17
N VAL A 239 11.40 -9.98 -4.59
CA VAL A 239 10.79 -11.09 -3.83
C VAL A 239 11.76 -11.65 -2.79
N THR A 240 11.23 -12.09 -1.65
CA THR A 240 12.01 -12.66 -0.54
C THR A 240 12.78 -13.93 -0.90
N HIS A 241 12.32 -14.67 -1.91
CA HIS A 241 12.97 -15.88 -2.42
C HIS A 241 14.35 -15.59 -3.02
N THR A 242 14.58 -14.36 -3.51
CA THR A 242 15.90 -13.92 -3.96
C THR A 242 16.68 -13.38 -2.75
N VAL A 243 17.57 -14.20 -2.20
CA VAL A 243 18.17 -13.99 -0.86
C VAL A 243 18.92 -12.65 -0.76
N GLN A 244 19.70 -12.29 -1.79
CA GLN A 244 20.42 -11.01 -1.85
C GLN A 244 19.65 -9.90 -2.59
N GLY A 245 18.37 -10.11 -2.89
CA GLY A 245 17.58 -9.19 -3.72
C GLY A 245 17.47 -7.79 -3.13
N ARG A 246 17.30 -7.69 -1.81
CA ARG A 246 17.32 -6.42 -1.07
C ARG A 246 18.63 -5.66 -1.28
N LYS A 247 19.78 -6.31 -1.08
CA LYS A 247 21.11 -5.66 -1.25
C LYS A 247 21.34 -5.18 -2.67
N LEU A 248 20.87 -5.94 -3.67
CA LEU A 248 20.96 -5.55 -5.08
C LEU A 248 20.18 -4.26 -5.35
N LEU A 249 18.93 -4.18 -4.86
CA LEU A 249 18.10 -2.99 -5.03
C LEU A 249 18.65 -1.79 -4.24
N GLU A 250 19.08 -1.99 -2.99
CA GLU A 250 19.75 -0.95 -2.19
C GLU A 250 20.99 -0.40 -2.91
N ARG A 251 21.83 -1.26 -3.49
CA ARG A 251 22.99 -0.83 -4.26
C ARG A 251 22.61 -0.03 -5.50
N PHE A 252 21.59 -0.46 -6.24
CA PHE A 252 21.12 0.30 -7.40
C PHE A 252 20.66 1.71 -7.00
N VAL A 253 19.87 1.81 -5.93
CA VAL A 253 19.27 3.06 -5.49
C VAL A 253 20.29 4.00 -4.84
N LEU A 254 21.08 3.49 -3.89
CA LEU A 254 21.95 4.32 -3.05
C LEU A 254 23.31 4.58 -3.72
N ASP A 255 23.92 3.55 -4.32
CA ASP A 255 25.30 3.65 -4.82
C ASP A 255 25.37 4.00 -6.30
N ILE A 256 24.47 3.42 -7.12
CA ILE A 256 24.49 3.58 -8.58
C ILE A 256 23.72 4.84 -8.97
N ALA A 257 22.47 4.96 -8.56
CA ALA A 257 21.65 6.16 -8.78
C ALA A 257 22.05 7.33 -7.88
N GLY A 258 22.76 7.06 -6.77
CA GLY A 258 23.24 8.10 -5.86
C GLY A 258 22.12 8.82 -5.13
N ALA A 259 20.96 8.19 -4.95
CA ALA A 259 19.83 8.78 -4.26
C ALA A 259 20.10 8.85 -2.75
N LYS A 260 19.81 10.00 -2.14
CA LYS A 260 19.99 10.18 -0.70
C LYS A 260 18.90 9.46 0.09
N PRO A 261 19.26 8.74 1.18
CA PRO A 261 18.28 8.11 2.06
C PRO A 261 17.64 9.14 3.01
N ASP A 262 16.89 10.10 2.46
CA ASP A 262 16.27 11.21 3.19
C ASP A 262 14.75 11.04 3.41
N TRP A 263 14.18 9.91 2.96
CA TRP A 263 12.78 9.56 3.19
C TRP A 263 12.60 8.90 4.56
N ILE A 264 12.56 9.74 5.61
CA ILE A 264 12.46 9.32 7.01
C ILE A 264 11.15 9.85 7.60
N MET A 265 10.33 8.95 8.17
CA MET A 265 8.97 9.29 8.63
C MET A 265 8.92 10.41 9.67
N ARG A 266 9.93 10.51 10.54
CA ARG A 266 10.00 11.59 11.54
C ARG A 266 10.08 12.98 10.90
N ASP A 267 10.85 13.11 9.83
CA ASP A 267 11.02 14.37 9.12
C ASP A 267 9.81 14.65 8.22
N HIS A 268 9.20 13.58 7.70
CA HIS A 268 7.97 13.66 6.91
C HIS A 268 6.76 14.24 7.67
N ILE A 269 6.71 14.11 9.01
CA ILE A 269 5.61 14.67 9.82
C ILE A 269 5.46 16.16 9.57
N GLU A 270 6.56 16.92 9.62
CA GLU A 270 6.51 18.38 9.50
C GLU A 270 6.16 18.81 8.06
N GLU A 271 6.64 18.08 7.06
CA GLU A 271 6.25 18.28 5.66
C GLU A 271 4.73 18.02 5.46
N ALA A 272 4.23 16.89 5.97
CA ALA A 272 2.82 16.54 5.86
C ALA A 272 1.92 17.52 6.62
N VAL A 273 2.33 17.97 7.81
CA VAL A 273 1.62 19.01 8.58
C VAL A 273 1.55 20.33 7.81
N ALA A 274 2.66 20.76 7.20
CA ALA A 274 2.68 21.98 6.40
C ALA A 274 1.73 21.88 5.19
N ARG A 275 1.76 20.76 4.47
CA ARG A 275 0.86 20.50 3.32
C ARG A 275 -0.61 20.48 3.72
N ILE A 276 -0.95 19.85 4.85
CA ILE A 276 -2.34 19.83 5.36
C ILE A 276 -2.80 21.25 5.69
N ARG A 277 -1.98 22.06 6.37
CA ARG A 277 -2.32 23.45 6.70
C ARG A 277 -2.51 24.31 5.46
N GLU A 278 -1.66 24.17 4.46
CA GLU A 278 -1.79 24.88 3.19
C GLU A 278 -3.06 24.49 2.43
N GLN A 279 -3.38 23.19 2.40
CA GLN A 279 -4.53 22.67 1.66
C GLN A 279 -5.87 23.01 2.34
N VAL A 280 -5.94 22.89 3.66
CA VAL A 280 -7.18 23.05 4.44
C VAL A 280 -7.42 24.52 4.85
N GLY A 281 -6.35 25.25 5.18
CA GLY A 281 -6.45 26.62 5.69
C GLY A 281 -7.26 26.71 6.99
N ASP A 282 -8.36 27.47 6.94
CA ASP A 282 -9.28 27.66 8.07
C ASP A 282 -10.57 26.81 7.94
N GLU A 283 -10.64 25.90 6.97
CA GLU A 283 -11.83 25.06 6.73
C GLU A 283 -11.89 23.86 7.70
N GLU A 284 -13.10 23.42 8.06
CA GLU A 284 -13.28 22.28 8.95
C GLU A 284 -13.20 20.92 8.20
N VAL A 285 -12.64 19.92 8.89
CA VAL A 285 -12.38 18.57 8.38
C VAL A 285 -13.14 17.53 9.21
N ILE A 286 -13.83 16.61 8.53
CA ILE A 286 -14.45 15.43 9.15
C ILE A 286 -13.63 14.19 8.80
N LEU A 287 -13.40 13.30 9.76
CA LEU A 287 -12.77 12.00 9.53
C LEU A 287 -13.61 10.87 10.11
N GLY A 288 -13.82 9.80 9.34
CA GLY A 288 -14.40 8.56 9.84
C GLY A 288 -13.33 7.73 10.59
N LEU A 289 -13.45 7.66 11.91
CA LEU A 289 -12.53 6.90 12.74
C LEU A 289 -13.05 5.46 12.84
N SER A 290 -12.30 4.51 12.29
CA SER A 290 -12.66 3.08 12.32
C SER A 290 -11.96 2.31 13.46
N GLY A 291 -11.10 3.00 14.23
CA GLY A 291 -10.14 2.40 15.14
C GLY A 291 -8.92 1.79 14.44
N GLY A 292 -9.01 1.45 13.15
CA GLY A 292 -7.89 0.94 12.35
C GLY A 292 -6.65 1.83 12.38
N VAL A 293 -5.49 1.24 12.09
CA VAL A 293 -4.20 1.96 12.13
C VAL A 293 -4.20 3.16 11.18
N ASP A 294 -4.70 3.00 9.95
CA ASP A 294 -4.60 4.06 8.93
C ASP A 294 -5.48 5.26 9.28
N SER A 295 -6.74 5.03 9.66
CA SER A 295 -7.64 6.10 10.08
C SER A 295 -7.15 6.77 11.36
N SER A 296 -6.53 6.03 12.26
CA SER A 296 -6.00 6.58 13.52
C SER A 296 -4.75 7.43 13.32
N VAL A 297 -3.82 6.97 12.47
CA VAL A 297 -2.62 7.75 12.11
C VAL A 297 -3.00 8.99 11.31
N ALA A 298 -3.95 8.87 10.36
CA ALA A 298 -4.47 10.02 9.64
C ALA A 298 -5.11 11.05 10.59
N ALA A 299 -5.94 10.59 11.54
CA ALA A 299 -6.55 11.45 12.56
C ALA A 299 -5.50 12.15 13.42
N ALA A 300 -4.49 11.42 13.91
CA ALA A 300 -3.41 12.00 14.72
C ALA A 300 -2.58 13.04 13.93
N LEU A 301 -2.27 12.75 12.67
CA LEU A 301 -1.52 13.64 11.79
C LEU A 301 -2.30 14.92 11.48
N ILE A 302 -3.58 14.79 11.11
CA ILE A 302 -4.44 15.94 10.82
C ILE A 302 -4.67 16.76 12.09
N HIS A 303 -4.92 16.11 13.24
CA HIS A 303 -5.07 16.82 14.51
C HIS A 303 -3.80 17.61 14.88
N ARG A 304 -2.61 17.05 14.66
CA ARG A 304 -1.35 17.80 14.84
C ARG A 304 -1.26 19.02 13.91
N ALA A 305 -1.81 18.92 12.70
CA ALA A 305 -1.77 20.00 11.73
C ALA A 305 -2.75 21.14 12.07
N ILE A 306 -4.02 20.80 12.33
CA ILE A 306 -5.13 21.78 12.38
C ILE A 306 -5.93 21.78 13.69
N GLY A 307 -5.56 20.93 14.65
CA GLY A 307 -6.14 20.89 15.99
C GLY A 307 -7.66 20.73 15.98
N ASP A 308 -8.34 21.74 16.50
CA ASP A 308 -9.79 21.81 16.70
C ASP A 308 -10.63 21.91 15.43
N GLN A 309 -10.02 22.14 14.26
CA GLN A 309 -10.70 22.11 12.96
C GLN A 309 -11.07 20.67 12.54
N LEU A 310 -10.45 19.66 13.16
CA LEU A 310 -10.77 18.25 12.92
C LEU A 310 -11.88 17.77 13.85
N THR A 311 -12.90 17.15 13.27
CA THR A 311 -13.91 16.35 14.00
C THR A 311 -13.86 14.90 13.52
N CYS A 312 -13.55 13.98 14.44
CA CYS A 312 -13.60 12.55 14.17
C CYS A 312 -14.99 12.01 14.48
N VAL A 313 -15.54 11.17 13.61
CA VAL A 313 -16.79 10.43 13.86
C VAL A 313 -16.44 8.97 14.06
N PHE A 314 -16.70 8.43 15.25
CA PHE A 314 -16.47 7.03 15.59
C PHE A 314 -17.81 6.31 15.73
N VAL A 315 -18.06 5.34 14.84
CA VAL A 315 -19.30 4.56 14.83
C VAL A 315 -19.05 3.19 15.48
N ASP A 316 -19.59 2.98 16.68
CA ASP A 316 -19.63 1.66 17.29
C ASP A 316 -20.83 0.89 16.73
N HIS A 317 -20.53 0.02 15.76
CA HIS A 317 -21.52 -0.85 15.12
C HIS A 317 -21.83 -2.11 15.94
N GLY A 318 -21.31 -2.24 17.18
CA GLY A 318 -21.59 -3.38 18.04
C GLY A 318 -20.94 -4.70 17.59
N LEU A 319 -19.95 -4.64 16.69
CA LEU A 319 -19.16 -5.81 16.23
C LEU A 319 -17.66 -5.59 16.37
N LEU A 320 -17.25 -4.70 17.29
CA LEU A 320 -15.85 -4.48 17.64
C LEU A 320 -15.34 -5.49 18.68
N ARG A 321 -14.01 -5.55 18.87
CA ARG A 321 -13.37 -6.36 19.93
C ARG A 321 -13.75 -5.85 21.33
N LEU A 322 -13.44 -6.66 22.35
CA LEU A 322 -13.71 -6.30 23.74
C LEU A 322 -13.04 -4.96 24.09
N ASN A 323 -13.83 -4.00 24.59
CA ASN A 323 -13.39 -2.66 25.00
C ASN A 323 -12.76 -1.80 23.88
N GLU A 324 -12.86 -2.19 22.61
CA GLU A 324 -12.23 -1.47 21.49
C GLU A 324 -12.70 -0.01 21.41
N GLY A 325 -14.02 0.22 21.45
CA GLY A 325 -14.56 1.59 21.41
C GLY A 325 -14.06 2.45 22.55
N LYS A 326 -14.00 1.88 23.77
CA LYS A 326 -13.43 2.58 24.93
C LYS A 326 -11.95 2.92 24.71
N MET A 327 -11.14 1.98 24.22
CA MET A 327 -9.72 2.22 23.95
C MET A 327 -9.51 3.32 22.92
N VAL A 328 -10.35 3.38 21.89
CA VAL A 328 -10.33 4.45 20.87
C VAL A 328 -10.66 5.80 21.51
N LEU A 329 -11.72 5.90 22.32
CA LEU A 329 -12.10 7.15 22.98
C LEU A 329 -11.06 7.61 24.02
N ASP A 330 -10.58 6.71 24.88
CA ASP A 330 -9.56 7.02 25.89
C ASP A 330 -8.27 7.55 25.23
N MET A 331 -7.96 7.11 24.02
CA MET A 331 -6.80 7.58 23.27
C MET A 331 -7.07 8.94 22.62
N PHE A 332 -8.13 9.06 21.82
CA PHE A 332 -8.36 10.26 21.02
C PHE A 332 -8.88 11.43 21.84
N GLU A 333 -9.88 11.22 22.70
CA GLU A 333 -10.39 12.27 23.58
C GLU A 333 -9.47 12.47 24.79
N GLY A 334 -8.99 11.36 25.38
CA GLY A 334 -8.23 11.40 26.62
C GLY A 334 -6.78 11.85 26.46
N ARG A 335 -6.03 11.27 25.50
CA ARG A 335 -4.59 11.57 25.32
C ARG A 335 -4.32 12.62 24.25
N LEU A 336 -5.00 12.53 23.11
CA LEU A 336 -4.81 13.47 22.00
C LEU A 336 -5.68 14.73 22.11
N HIS A 337 -6.70 14.72 22.95
CA HIS A 337 -7.66 15.83 23.09
C HIS A 337 -8.35 16.21 21.75
N ALA A 338 -8.50 15.23 20.85
CA ALA A 338 -9.23 15.40 19.61
C ALA A 338 -10.74 15.38 19.85
N LYS A 339 -11.49 16.13 19.04
CA LYS A 339 -12.95 16.11 19.05
C LYS A 339 -13.44 14.81 18.42
N VAL A 340 -14.09 13.95 19.20
CA VAL A 340 -14.69 12.70 18.72
C VAL A 340 -16.20 12.74 18.95
N VAL A 341 -16.96 12.48 17.90
CA VAL A 341 -18.40 12.19 17.95
C VAL A 341 -18.54 10.69 18.01
N HIS A 342 -18.81 10.17 19.21
CA HIS A 342 -19.10 8.75 19.41
C HIS A 342 -20.57 8.45 19.12
N VAL A 343 -20.83 7.52 18.21
CA VAL A 343 -22.17 7.03 17.88
C VAL A 343 -22.25 5.53 18.15
N ASP A 344 -23.03 5.16 19.16
CA ASP A 344 -23.46 3.78 19.37
C ASP A 344 -24.61 3.46 18.41
N ALA A 345 -24.31 2.70 17.37
CA ALA A 345 -25.26 2.18 16.40
C ALA A 345 -25.48 0.66 16.55
N SER A 346 -25.06 0.07 17.67
CA SER A 346 -25.04 -1.39 17.84
C SER A 346 -26.41 -2.04 17.63
N GLU A 347 -27.48 -1.46 18.17
CA GLU A 347 -28.85 -1.95 18.00
C GLU A 347 -29.33 -1.87 16.54
N GLN A 348 -28.98 -0.81 15.80
CA GLN A 348 -29.34 -0.66 14.39
C GLN A 348 -28.67 -1.75 13.54
N PHE A 349 -27.37 -1.96 13.73
CA PHE A 349 -26.63 -2.98 12.98
C PHE A 349 -27.11 -4.40 13.31
N LEU A 350 -27.26 -4.72 14.60
CA LEU A 350 -27.74 -6.04 15.03
C LEU A 350 -29.19 -6.30 14.57
N GLY A 351 -30.04 -5.27 14.58
CA GLY A 351 -31.40 -5.36 14.05
C GLY A 351 -31.44 -5.70 12.56
N HIS A 352 -30.59 -5.07 11.74
CA HIS A 352 -30.51 -5.37 10.31
C HIS A 352 -29.80 -6.68 9.97
N LEU A 353 -28.98 -7.20 10.88
CA LEU A 353 -28.32 -8.50 10.73
C LEU A 353 -29.17 -9.69 11.21
N ALA A 354 -30.31 -9.43 11.85
CA ALA A 354 -31.20 -10.46 12.35
C ALA A 354 -31.67 -11.40 11.21
N GLY A 355 -31.49 -12.70 11.40
CA GLY A 355 -31.84 -13.73 10.41
C GLY A 355 -30.91 -13.81 9.19
N VAL A 356 -29.84 -13.01 9.10
CA VAL A 356 -28.93 -13.00 7.94
C VAL A 356 -27.76 -13.96 8.19
N ALA A 357 -27.73 -15.06 7.44
CA ALA A 357 -26.66 -16.05 7.52
C ALA A 357 -25.64 -15.95 6.37
N ASP A 358 -26.04 -15.43 5.20
CA ASP A 358 -25.17 -15.32 4.04
C ASP A 358 -24.07 -14.27 4.26
N PRO A 359 -22.77 -14.63 4.14
CA PRO A 359 -21.66 -13.75 4.48
C PRO A 359 -21.56 -12.51 3.59
N GLU A 360 -21.86 -12.64 2.29
CA GLU A 360 -21.87 -11.51 1.37
C GLU A 360 -22.98 -10.52 1.69
N HIS A 361 -24.16 -11.00 2.07
CA HIS A 361 -25.25 -10.16 2.56
C HIS A 361 -24.88 -9.48 3.88
N LYS A 362 -24.23 -10.17 4.83
CA LYS A 362 -23.71 -9.56 6.07
C LYS A 362 -22.78 -8.39 5.73
N ARG A 363 -21.81 -8.60 4.85
CA ARG A 363 -20.86 -7.56 4.41
C ARG A 363 -21.56 -6.34 3.81
N LYS A 364 -22.53 -6.56 2.91
CA LYS A 364 -23.30 -5.49 2.27
C LYS A 364 -24.13 -4.69 3.26
N ILE A 365 -24.80 -5.37 4.19
CA ILE A 365 -25.60 -4.72 5.24
C ILE A 365 -24.70 -3.86 6.12
N ILE A 366 -23.62 -4.43 6.67
CA ILE A 366 -22.71 -3.69 7.55
C ILE A 366 -22.10 -2.48 6.83
N GLY A 367 -21.66 -2.66 5.58
CA GLY A 367 -21.14 -1.55 4.77
C GLY A 367 -22.16 -0.45 4.53
N ARG A 368 -23.40 -0.81 4.16
CA ARG A 368 -24.49 0.16 3.95
C ARG A 368 -24.82 0.93 5.22
N GLU A 369 -25.06 0.22 6.32
CA GLU A 369 -25.43 0.84 7.60
C GLU A 369 -24.34 1.78 8.12
N PHE A 370 -23.07 1.42 7.95
CA PHE A 370 -21.95 2.29 8.32
C PHE A 370 -21.99 3.59 7.53
N VAL A 371 -22.23 3.51 6.23
CA VAL A 371 -22.35 4.68 5.36
C VAL A 371 -23.54 5.55 5.78
N GLU A 372 -24.71 4.95 6.04
CA GLU A 372 -25.92 5.68 6.43
C GLU A 372 -25.74 6.43 7.76
N VAL A 373 -25.19 5.76 8.78
CA VAL A 373 -24.91 6.37 10.09
C VAL A 373 -23.87 7.47 9.95
N PHE A 374 -22.76 7.22 9.23
CA PHE A 374 -21.74 8.23 9.01
C PHE A 374 -22.27 9.46 8.27
N GLN A 375 -23.09 9.28 7.22
CA GLN A 375 -23.73 10.38 6.50
C GLN A 375 -24.69 11.18 7.40
N ALA A 376 -25.45 10.51 8.26
CA ALA A 376 -26.36 11.16 9.20
C ALA A 376 -25.60 12.07 10.17
N GLU A 377 -24.44 11.65 10.66
CA GLU A 377 -23.59 12.47 11.51
C GLU A 377 -22.87 13.58 10.74
N ALA A 378 -22.32 13.28 9.57
CA ALA A 378 -21.64 14.27 8.75
C ALA A 378 -22.56 15.44 8.36
N LYS A 379 -23.86 15.18 8.12
CA LYS A 379 -24.86 16.22 7.85
C LYS A 379 -25.11 17.17 9.03
N LYS A 380 -24.86 16.76 10.27
CA LYS A 380 -24.98 17.62 11.45
C LYS A 380 -23.81 18.62 11.54
N LEU A 381 -22.69 18.30 10.90
CA LEU A 381 -21.46 19.10 10.88
C LEU A 381 -21.46 20.04 9.66
N THR A 382 -22.34 21.03 9.67
CA THR A 382 -22.66 21.88 8.50
C THR A 382 -21.51 22.74 7.98
N ASN A 383 -20.49 22.98 8.81
CA ASN A 383 -19.35 23.83 8.48
C ASN A 383 -18.21 23.09 7.78
N ALA A 384 -18.22 21.75 7.84
CA ALA A 384 -17.18 20.94 7.23
C ALA A 384 -17.12 21.13 5.71
N LYS A 385 -15.90 21.24 5.19
CA LYS A 385 -15.62 21.33 3.75
C LYS A 385 -14.79 20.15 3.25
N TRP A 386 -14.14 19.42 4.16
CA TRP A 386 -13.28 18.30 3.83
C TRP A 386 -13.74 17.01 4.49
N LEU A 387 -13.62 15.91 3.76
CA LEU A 387 -13.67 14.55 4.26
C LEU A 387 -12.25 13.96 4.18
N ALA A 388 -11.69 13.65 5.35
CA ALA A 388 -10.40 13.01 5.45
C ALA A 388 -10.52 11.48 5.41
N GLN A 389 -9.58 10.84 4.73
CA GLN A 389 -9.49 9.39 4.59
C GLN A 389 -8.07 8.91 4.85
N GLY A 390 -7.95 7.75 5.51
CA GLY A 390 -6.69 7.05 5.72
C GLY A 390 -6.22 6.25 4.50
N THR A 391 -6.50 6.74 3.28
CA THR A 391 -6.09 6.07 2.03
C THR A 391 -4.57 5.96 1.98
N ILE A 392 -4.06 4.75 1.72
CA ILE A 392 -2.63 4.47 1.63
C ILE A 392 -2.20 4.19 0.19
N TYR A 393 -0.89 4.19 -0.06
CA TYR A 393 -0.35 4.09 -1.42
C TYR A 393 -0.78 2.83 -2.21
N PRO A 394 -0.86 1.63 -1.60
CA PRO A 394 -1.46 0.47 -2.27
C PRO A 394 -2.88 0.71 -2.81
N ASP A 395 -3.73 1.46 -2.10
CA ASP A 395 -5.10 1.77 -2.54
C ASP A 395 -5.11 2.70 -3.77
N VAL A 396 -4.16 3.64 -3.82
CA VAL A 396 -3.98 4.56 -4.95
C VAL A 396 -3.55 3.80 -6.21
N ILE A 397 -2.65 2.83 -6.07
CA ILE A 397 -2.19 1.99 -7.18
C ILE A 397 -3.33 1.10 -7.70
N GLU A 398 -4.06 0.44 -6.81
CA GLU A 398 -5.19 -0.42 -7.17
C GLU A 398 -6.30 0.37 -7.90
N SER A 399 -6.60 1.59 -7.46
CA SER A 399 -7.58 2.47 -8.10
C SER A 399 -7.07 3.14 -9.38
N GLY A 400 -5.77 3.44 -9.48
CA GLY A 400 -5.12 3.97 -10.68
C GLY A 400 -5.11 2.98 -11.84
N GLY A 401 -4.86 1.69 -11.57
CA GLY A 401 -4.92 0.62 -12.57
C GLY A 401 -6.33 0.36 -13.14
N ALA A 402 -7.38 0.70 -12.40
CA ALA A 402 -8.75 0.62 -12.88
C ALA A 402 -9.05 1.69 -13.96
N LYS A 403 -8.39 2.86 -13.91
CA LYS A 403 -8.53 3.90 -14.94
C LYS A 403 -7.93 3.49 -16.30
N THR A 404 -6.94 2.60 -16.31
CA THR A 404 -6.25 2.14 -17.54
C THR A 404 -6.85 0.88 -18.17
N LYS A 405 -8.04 0.41 -17.75
CA LYS A 405 -8.77 -0.77 -18.30
C LYS A 405 -8.00 -2.12 -18.25
N LYS A 406 -6.78 -2.17 -17.71
CA LYS A 406 -5.93 -3.38 -17.68
C LYS A 406 -5.99 -4.13 -16.36
N ALA A 407 -6.47 -3.53 -15.27
CA ALA A 407 -6.65 -4.21 -13.99
C ALA A 407 -8.09 -4.70 -13.82
N THR A 408 -8.27 -6.01 -13.71
CA THR A 408 -9.54 -6.62 -13.28
C THR A 408 -9.80 -6.15 -11.86
N THR A 409 -10.86 -5.35 -11.64
CA THR A 409 -11.25 -4.85 -10.31
C THR A 409 -11.68 -6.03 -9.42
N ILE A 410 -10.71 -6.59 -8.68
CA ILE A 410 -10.91 -7.73 -7.77
C ILE A 410 -11.47 -7.26 -6.41
N LYS A 411 -11.36 -5.98 -6.06
CA LYS A 411 -11.96 -5.41 -4.85
C LYS A 411 -13.10 -4.46 -5.20
N SER A 412 -14.33 -4.92 -4.97
CA SER A 412 -15.50 -4.05 -4.95
C SER A 412 -15.42 -3.10 -3.74
N HIS A 413 -15.04 -1.84 -3.99
CA HIS A 413 -15.41 -0.66 -3.19
C HIS A 413 -15.37 -0.85 -1.66
N HIS A 414 -14.16 -1.04 -1.09
CA HIS A 414 -13.95 -0.88 0.35
C HIS A 414 -13.59 0.54 0.76
N ASN A 415 -13.18 1.38 -0.19
CA ASN A 415 -13.05 2.80 0.06
C ASN A 415 -14.39 3.47 -0.23
N VAL A 416 -14.76 4.29 0.75
CA VAL A 416 -15.74 5.36 0.92
C VAL A 416 -15.91 6.28 -0.34
N GLY A 417 -15.39 5.92 -1.51
CA GLY A 417 -15.16 6.73 -2.71
C GLY A 417 -16.40 7.32 -3.40
N GLY A 418 -17.62 6.96 -3.01
CA GLY A 418 -18.85 7.64 -3.44
C GLY A 418 -19.40 8.67 -2.44
N LEU A 419 -18.88 8.68 -1.21
CA LEU A 419 -19.34 9.58 -0.16
C LEU A 419 -18.96 11.05 -0.36
N PRO A 420 -17.77 11.40 -0.88
CA PRO A 420 -17.41 12.80 -1.10
C PRO A 420 -18.38 13.52 -2.04
N GLU A 421 -18.75 12.88 -3.15
CA GLU A 421 -19.70 13.44 -4.13
C GLU A 421 -21.12 13.57 -3.56
N THR A 422 -21.56 12.59 -2.77
CA THR A 422 -22.90 12.62 -2.14
C THR A 422 -22.99 13.61 -0.97
N LEU A 423 -21.88 13.90 -0.30
CA LEU A 423 -21.80 14.86 0.81
C LEU A 423 -21.38 16.27 0.38
N GLY A 424 -20.89 16.45 -0.84
CA GLY A 424 -20.38 17.74 -1.33
C GLY A 424 -19.09 18.20 -0.64
N LEU A 425 -18.26 17.26 -0.17
CA LEU A 425 -17.01 17.52 0.56
C LEU A 425 -15.78 17.28 -0.33
N LYS A 426 -14.74 18.08 -0.14
CA LYS A 426 -13.40 17.87 -0.75
C LYS A 426 -12.67 16.72 -0.05
N LEU A 427 -11.77 16.03 -0.73
CA LEU A 427 -11.02 14.90 -0.14
C LEU A 427 -9.66 15.33 0.42
N LEU A 428 -9.34 14.87 1.63
CA LEU A 428 -8.01 15.02 2.25
C LEU A 428 -7.42 13.63 2.56
N GLU A 429 -6.35 13.26 1.86
CA GLU A 429 -5.73 11.92 1.94
C GLU A 429 -4.24 12.04 2.30
N PRO A 430 -3.89 12.30 3.56
CA PRO A 430 -2.52 12.65 3.93
C PRO A 430 -1.55 11.46 3.92
N LEU A 431 -2.05 10.23 3.90
CA LEU A 431 -1.25 9.00 3.91
C LEU A 431 -1.09 8.36 2.52
N ARG A 432 -1.60 9.04 1.48
CA ARG A 432 -1.73 8.50 0.11
C ARG A 432 -0.42 8.04 -0.54
N ASP A 433 0.72 8.53 -0.05
CA ASP A 433 2.06 8.24 -0.58
C ASP A 433 2.83 7.23 0.27
N LEU A 434 2.20 6.67 1.32
CA LEU A 434 2.84 5.81 2.31
C LEU A 434 2.36 4.35 2.19
N PHE A 435 3.29 3.42 2.40
CA PHE A 435 2.99 2.02 2.65
C PHE A 435 2.60 1.77 4.10
N LYS A 436 2.07 0.57 4.38
CA LYS A 436 1.51 0.21 5.68
C LYS A 436 2.55 0.21 6.81
N ASP A 437 3.78 -0.20 6.51
CA ASP A 437 4.93 -0.13 7.42
C ASP A 437 5.32 1.31 7.72
N GLU A 438 5.39 2.17 6.71
CA GLU A 438 5.64 3.60 6.88
C GLU A 438 4.55 4.30 7.70
N VAL A 439 3.27 3.97 7.48
CA VAL A 439 2.15 4.47 8.29
C VAL A 439 2.28 4.05 9.76
N ARG A 440 2.80 2.84 10.03
CA ARG A 440 3.06 2.39 11.40
C ARG A 440 4.19 3.19 12.04
N GLU A 441 5.32 3.32 11.35
CA GLU A 441 6.44 4.13 11.84
C GLU A 441 6.03 5.58 12.10
N LEU A 442 5.23 6.16 11.20
CA LEU A 442 4.65 7.48 11.36
C LEU A 442 3.74 7.57 12.59
N GLY A 443 2.90 6.57 12.83
CA GLY A 443 2.04 6.50 14.02
C GLY A 443 2.82 6.54 15.33
N VAL A 444 3.89 5.76 15.42
CA VAL A 444 4.79 5.79 16.60
C VAL A 444 5.48 7.14 16.74
N ALA A 445 5.96 7.71 15.63
CA ALA A 445 6.62 9.01 15.63
C ALA A 445 5.67 10.17 16.03
N LEU A 446 4.37 10.03 15.76
CA LEU A 446 3.31 10.95 16.22
C LEU A 446 2.96 10.78 17.72
N GLY A 447 3.52 9.78 18.39
CA GLY A 447 3.29 9.49 19.81
C GLY A 447 2.12 8.55 20.09
N LEU A 448 1.60 7.85 19.06
CA LEU A 448 0.58 6.82 19.27
C LEU A 448 1.19 5.59 19.99
N PRO A 449 0.44 4.91 20.88
CA PRO A 449 0.92 3.71 21.54
C PRO A 449 1.29 2.61 20.54
N GLU A 450 2.47 2.00 20.73
CA GLU A 450 2.97 0.93 19.86
C GLU A 450 1.98 -0.24 19.73
N GLU A 451 1.35 -0.62 20.84
CA GLU A 451 0.35 -1.69 20.88
C GLU A 451 -0.86 -1.47 19.97
N MET A 452 -1.20 -0.20 19.72
CA MET A 452 -2.28 0.19 18.82
C MET A 452 -1.79 0.24 17.37
N VAL A 453 -0.58 0.74 17.13
CA VAL A 453 -0.02 0.90 15.80
C VAL A 453 0.32 -0.45 15.16
N TYR A 454 0.92 -1.36 15.93
CA TYR A 454 1.31 -2.70 15.49
C TYR A 454 0.25 -3.76 15.72
N ARG A 455 -0.99 -3.35 16.03
CA ARG A 455 -2.09 -4.29 16.17
C ARG A 455 -2.34 -5.06 14.87
N HIS A 456 -2.77 -6.31 15.02
CA HIS A 456 -3.23 -7.13 13.90
C HIS A 456 -4.38 -6.45 13.16
N PRO A 457 -4.43 -6.57 11.81
CA PRO A 457 -5.55 -6.09 11.03
C PRO A 457 -6.90 -6.60 11.55
N PHE A 458 -7.89 -5.72 11.55
CA PHE A 458 -9.26 -6.03 11.91
C PHE A 458 -10.17 -5.73 10.71
N PRO A 459 -10.99 -6.69 10.25
CA PRO A 459 -11.81 -6.50 9.07
C PRO A 459 -12.86 -5.40 9.29
N GLY A 460 -13.23 -4.68 8.22
CA GLY A 460 -14.25 -3.63 8.28
C GLY A 460 -15.59 -4.10 8.88
N PRO A 461 -16.12 -5.27 8.48
CA PRO A 461 -17.30 -5.88 9.11
C PRO A 461 -17.11 -6.35 10.57
N GLY A 462 -15.90 -6.25 11.11
CA GLY A 462 -15.52 -6.66 12.46
C GLY A 462 -15.85 -8.12 12.76
N LEU A 463 -16.47 -8.36 13.92
CA LEU A 463 -16.90 -9.70 14.34
C LEU A 463 -18.01 -10.28 13.45
N GLY A 464 -18.66 -9.48 12.58
CA GLY A 464 -19.70 -9.98 11.68
C GLY A 464 -19.21 -11.04 10.68
N VAL A 465 -17.90 -11.07 10.39
CA VAL A 465 -17.22 -12.08 9.56
C VAL A 465 -16.39 -13.08 10.38
N ARG A 466 -16.62 -13.11 11.70
CA ARG A 466 -16.02 -14.08 12.62
C ARG A 466 -17.09 -14.84 13.41
N ILE A 467 -18.36 -14.60 13.11
CA ILE A 467 -19.52 -15.28 13.67
C ILE A 467 -20.21 -15.96 12.50
N LEU A 468 -20.01 -17.26 12.38
CA LEU A 468 -20.56 -18.02 11.25
C LEU A 468 -22.08 -18.01 11.29
N GLY A 469 -22.68 -17.75 10.13
CA GLY A 469 -24.13 -17.63 10.00
C GLY A 469 -24.65 -16.33 10.63
N GLU A 470 -25.77 -16.46 11.36
CA GLU A 470 -26.49 -15.32 11.94
C GLU A 470 -25.73 -14.64 13.08
N VAL A 471 -25.64 -13.31 13.01
CA VAL A 471 -24.95 -12.48 14.01
C VAL A 471 -25.92 -12.08 15.12
N LYS A 472 -25.58 -12.37 16.38
CA LYS A 472 -26.35 -11.99 17.57
C LYS A 472 -25.47 -11.35 18.63
N ARG A 473 -26.06 -10.50 19.47
CA ARG A 473 -25.38 -9.86 20.61
C ARG A 473 -24.70 -10.89 21.50
N ASP A 474 -25.43 -11.93 21.90
CA ASP A 474 -24.92 -13.03 22.72
C ASP A 474 -23.70 -13.73 22.10
N TYR A 475 -23.72 -13.94 20.77
CA TYR A 475 -22.60 -14.58 20.07
C TYR A 475 -21.39 -13.65 20.02
N ALA A 476 -21.60 -12.37 19.73
CA ALA A 476 -20.55 -11.37 19.72
C ALA A 476 -19.91 -11.20 21.10
N ASP A 477 -20.69 -11.22 22.18
CA ASP A 477 -20.18 -11.09 23.54
C ASP A 477 -19.35 -12.30 24.00
N LEU A 478 -19.78 -13.52 23.66
CA LEU A 478 -18.97 -14.73 23.86
C LEU A 478 -17.67 -14.66 23.08
N LEU A 479 -17.75 -14.28 21.80
CA LEU A 479 -16.61 -14.20 20.91
C LEU A 479 -15.59 -13.16 21.38
N ARG A 480 -16.03 -11.96 21.79
CA ARG A 480 -15.16 -10.90 22.35
C ARG A 480 -14.30 -11.39 23.50
N ARG A 481 -14.91 -12.15 24.42
CA ARG A 481 -14.21 -12.66 25.60
C ARG A 481 -13.21 -13.76 25.23
N ALA A 482 -13.60 -14.68 24.35
CA ALA A 482 -12.70 -15.72 23.86
C ALA A 482 -11.52 -15.15 23.06
N ASP A 483 -11.79 -14.18 22.17
CA ASP A 483 -10.76 -13.47 21.40
C ASP A 483 -9.79 -12.73 22.31
N ALA A 484 -10.29 -12.00 23.32
CA ALA A 484 -9.46 -11.28 24.27
C ALA A 484 -8.47 -12.21 25.02
N ILE A 485 -8.94 -13.36 25.51
CA ILE A 485 -8.08 -14.36 26.18
C ILE A 485 -7.02 -14.88 25.21
N PHE A 486 -7.39 -15.19 23.97
CA PHE A 486 -6.44 -15.72 22.99
C PHE A 486 -5.34 -14.69 22.65
N ILE A 487 -5.71 -13.43 22.44
CA ILE A 487 -4.75 -12.34 22.19
C ILE A 487 -3.85 -12.10 23.41
N GLU A 488 -4.40 -12.16 24.63
CA GLU A 488 -3.63 -12.03 25.87
C GLU A 488 -2.57 -13.13 25.99
N GLU A 489 -2.93 -14.39 25.74
CA GLU A 489 -2.00 -15.52 25.77
C GLU A 489 -0.91 -15.41 24.69
N LEU A 490 -1.25 -14.93 23.50
CA LEU A 490 -0.28 -14.67 22.43
C LEU A 490 0.74 -13.58 22.81
N ARG A 491 0.28 -12.50 23.44
CA ARG A 491 1.14 -11.41 23.90
C ARG A 491 2.01 -11.82 25.08
N GLY A 492 1.44 -12.61 26.01
CA GLY A 492 2.14 -13.07 27.21
C GLY A 492 3.14 -14.20 26.98
N THR A 493 3.13 -14.83 25.79
CA THR A 493 4.04 -15.95 25.48
C THR A 493 5.14 -15.48 24.54
N LEU A 494 6.39 -15.55 25.01
CA LEU A 494 7.57 -15.25 24.20
C LEU A 494 8.11 -16.52 23.53
N ALA A 495 8.61 -16.38 22.32
CA ALA A 495 9.30 -17.45 21.61
C ALA A 495 10.63 -17.79 22.30
N THR A 496 10.91 -19.09 22.44
CA THR A 496 12.08 -19.62 23.15
C THR A 496 13.07 -20.25 22.18
N GLU A 497 14.30 -20.53 22.67
CA GLU A 497 15.28 -21.30 21.91
C GLU A 497 14.77 -22.71 21.54
N GLN A 498 13.92 -23.30 22.38
CA GLN A 498 13.29 -24.60 22.11
C GLN A 498 12.31 -24.51 20.94
N ASP A 499 11.54 -23.42 20.86
CA ASP A 499 10.63 -23.18 19.75
C ASP A 499 11.39 -23.01 18.42
N ALA A 500 12.53 -22.32 18.46
CA ALA A 500 13.40 -22.16 17.30
C ALA A 500 14.04 -23.50 16.88
N ALA A 501 14.54 -24.30 17.84
CA ALA A 501 15.10 -25.62 17.56
C ALA A 501 14.07 -26.61 17.01
N ALA A 502 12.80 -26.45 17.39
CA ALA A 502 11.66 -27.22 16.86
C ALA A 502 11.16 -26.71 15.50
N GLY A 503 11.75 -25.65 14.94
CA GLY A 503 11.35 -25.05 13.67
C GLY A 503 10.00 -24.33 13.72
N LEU A 504 9.55 -23.89 14.90
CA LEU A 504 8.31 -23.14 15.07
C LEU A 504 8.51 -21.63 14.80
N CYS A 505 9.74 -21.14 14.97
CA CYS A 505 10.14 -19.77 14.68
C CYS A 505 11.63 -19.71 14.29
N GLU A 506 12.07 -18.57 13.76
CA GLU A 506 13.48 -18.34 13.43
C GLU A 506 14.32 -18.05 14.69
N PRO A 507 15.61 -18.37 14.73
CA PRO A 507 16.49 -18.02 15.84
C PRO A 507 16.51 -16.52 16.16
N SER A 508 16.34 -15.66 15.14
CA SER A 508 16.26 -14.20 15.28
C SER A 508 14.94 -13.70 15.90
N GLN A 509 13.98 -14.60 16.09
CA GLN A 509 12.65 -14.30 16.64
C GLN A 509 12.52 -14.68 18.13
N VAL A 510 13.52 -15.35 18.70
CA VAL A 510 13.56 -15.67 20.13
C VAL A 510 13.45 -14.39 20.96
N GLY A 511 12.59 -14.41 21.98
CA GLY A 511 12.28 -13.28 22.84
C GLY A 511 11.14 -12.37 22.35
N LYS A 512 10.63 -12.56 21.12
CA LYS A 512 9.42 -11.87 20.64
C LYS A 512 8.15 -12.58 21.10
N SER A 513 7.07 -11.84 21.27
CA SER A 513 5.78 -12.45 21.59
C SER A 513 5.21 -13.22 20.39
N TRP A 514 4.44 -14.28 20.64
CA TRP A 514 3.72 -14.99 19.57
C TRP A 514 2.69 -14.10 18.86
N TYR A 515 2.25 -13.02 19.51
CA TYR A 515 1.47 -11.97 18.85
C TYR A 515 2.28 -11.29 17.73
N ASP A 516 3.52 -10.89 17.99
CA ASP A 516 4.37 -10.20 17.00
C ASP A 516 4.87 -11.13 15.90
N LEU A 517 4.98 -12.43 16.20
CA LEU A 517 5.36 -13.46 15.22
C LEU A 517 4.22 -13.88 14.29
N THR A 518 2.99 -13.43 14.57
CA THR A 518 1.81 -13.72 13.74
C THR A 518 1.35 -12.47 13.03
N SER A 519 1.01 -12.59 11.74
CA SER A 519 0.54 -11.46 10.94
C SER A 519 -0.91 -11.11 11.29
N GLN A 520 -1.70 -12.11 11.68
CA GLN A 520 -3.06 -11.94 12.18
C GLN A 520 -3.44 -13.14 13.07
N ALA A 521 -4.08 -12.86 14.21
CA ALA A 521 -4.68 -13.87 15.07
C ALA A 521 -6.05 -13.42 15.61
N PHE A 522 -6.97 -14.36 15.79
CA PHE A 522 -8.32 -14.13 16.30
C PHE A 522 -9.06 -15.41 16.67
N ALA A 523 -10.17 -15.27 17.39
CA ALA A 523 -11.17 -16.32 17.57
C ALA A 523 -12.32 -16.21 16.56
N VAL A 524 -12.97 -17.34 16.27
CA VAL A 524 -14.13 -17.49 15.39
C VAL A 524 -15.22 -18.26 16.13
N PHE A 525 -16.43 -17.71 16.18
CA PHE A 525 -17.58 -18.35 16.81
C PHE A 525 -18.25 -19.34 15.85
N LEU A 526 -18.39 -20.59 16.30
CA LEU A 526 -19.10 -21.63 15.55
C LEU A 526 -20.48 -21.88 16.20
N PRO A 527 -21.59 -21.71 15.46
CA PRO A 527 -22.94 -21.94 15.98
C PRO A 527 -23.29 -23.44 16.09
N VAL A 528 -22.30 -24.26 16.45
CA VAL A 528 -22.43 -25.70 16.70
C VAL A 528 -22.21 -25.94 18.18
N LYS A 529 -23.04 -26.79 18.77
CA LYS A 529 -22.92 -27.16 20.18
C LYS A 529 -22.20 -28.50 20.33
N SER A 530 -21.48 -28.64 21.43
CA SER A 530 -20.78 -29.86 21.78
C SER A 530 -21.09 -30.29 23.21
N VAL A 531 -21.01 -31.59 23.48
CA VAL A 531 -21.12 -32.12 24.83
C VAL A 531 -19.79 -31.93 25.55
N GLY A 532 -19.87 -31.47 26.80
CA GLY A 532 -18.74 -31.36 27.72
C GLY A 532 -19.13 -31.84 29.11
N VAL A 533 -18.13 -31.93 29.99
CA VAL A 533 -18.30 -32.16 31.42
C VAL A 533 -17.59 -31.04 32.16
N MET A 534 -18.33 -30.26 32.94
CA MET A 534 -17.78 -29.17 33.76
C MET A 534 -18.40 -29.23 35.15
N GLY A 535 -17.56 -29.22 36.20
CA GLY A 535 -18.02 -29.27 37.59
C GLY A 535 -18.96 -30.47 37.85
N ASP A 536 -18.56 -31.66 37.41
CA ASP A 536 -19.31 -32.92 37.47
C ASP A 536 -20.67 -32.96 36.73
N GLY A 537 -21.08 -31.84 36.11
CA GLY A 537 -22.30 -31.72 35.32
C GLY A 537 -22.05 -31.86 33.82
N ARG A 538 -23.02 -32.43 33.09
CA ARG A 538 -23.04 -32.43 31.63
C ARG A 538 -23.37 -31.04 31.09
N THR A 539 -22.56 -30.52 30.18
CA THR A 539 -22.80 -29.25 29.48
C THR A 539 -23.07 -29.47 27.99
N TYR A 540 -23.78 -28.51 27.36
CA TYR A 540 -24.06 -28.50 25.93
C TYR A 540 -23.96 -27.07 25.38
N ASP A 541 -22.73 -26.64 25.12
CA ASP A 541 -22.34 -25.27 24.83
C ASP A 541 -21.61 -25.16 23.48
N TYR A 542 -21.29 -23.92 23.07
CA TYR A 542 -20.73 -23.64 21.75
C TYR A 542 -19.26 -24.01 21.60
N VAL A 543 -18.84 -24.10 20.34
CA VAL A 543 -17.44 -24.29 19.95
C VAL A 543 -16.86 -22.96 19.46
N THR A 544 -15.61 -22.67 19.81
CA THR A 544 -14.83 -21.57 19.22
C THR A 544 -13.61 -22.11 18.49
N ALA A 545 -13.28 -21.53 17.35
CA ALA A 545 -12.05 -21.83 16.63
C ALA A 545 -11.03 -20.71 16.81
N LEU A 546 -9.79 -21.07 17.10
CA LEU A 546 -8.66 -20.16 17.13
C LEU A 546 -8.02 -20.15 15.74
N ARG A 547 -7.70 -18.96 15.24
CA ARG A 547 -7.05 -18.74 13.95
C ARG A 547 -5.82 -17.86 14.16
N ALA A 548 -4.66 -18.32 13.69
CA ALA A 548 -3.45 -17.50 13.64
C ALA A 548 -2.67 -17.84 12.38
N VAL A 549 -2.18 -16.82 11.67
CA VAL A 549 -1.48 -16.98 10.39
C VAL A 549 -0.19 -16.17 10.33
N GLN A 550 0.75 -16.66 9.53
CA GLN A 550 1.99 -15.99 9.16
C GLN A 550 1.98 -15.74 7.65
N THR A 551 2.27 -14.51 7.27
CA THR A 551 2.30 -14.06 5.88
C THR A 551 3.14 -12.80 5.71
N THR A 552 3.76 -12.67 4.54
CA THR A 552 4.49 -11.49 4.10
C THR A 552 3.64 -10.53 3.26
N ASP A 553 2.56 -11.02 2.64
CA ASP A 553 1.79 -10.29 1.61
C ASP A 553 0.25 -10.40 1.75
N PHE A 554 -0.26 -11.21 2.69
CA PHE A 554 -1.66 -11.58 2.86
C PHE A 554 -2.34 -12.24 1.64
N MET A 555 -1.60 -12.50 0.55
CA MET A 555 -2.04 -13.23 -0.64
C MET A 555 -1.88 -14.73 -0.44
N THR A 556 -0.76 -15.13 0.16
CA THR A 556 -0.52 -16.48 0.68
C THR A 556 -0.32 -16.43 2.18
N ALA A 557 -0.74 -17.46 2.91
CA ALA A 557 -0.53 -17.49 4.36
C ALA A 557 -0.43 -18.94 4.85
N HIS A 558 0.53 -19.19 5.74
CA HIS A 558 0.59 -20.43 6.50
C HIS A 558 -0.06 -20.21 7.85
N TRP A 559 -0.69 -21.24 8.40
CA TRP A 559 -1.13 -21.20 9.80
C TRP A 559 0.10 -21.15 10.71
N ALA A 560 0.01 -20.42 11.82
CA ALA A 560 1.14 -20.24 12.72
C ALA A 560 1.38 -21.51 13.54
N HIS A 561 2.60 -22.03 13.57
CA HIS A 561 2.91 -23.23 14.35
C HIS A 561 3.04 -22.90 15.85
N LEU A 562 1.92 -22.56 16.48
CA LEU A 562 1.86 -22.14 17.88
C LEU A 562 2.27 -23.30 18.81
N PRO A 563 3.07 -23.04 19.87
CA PRO A 563 3.46 -24.08 20.81
C PRO A 563 2.24 -24.75 21.45
N TYR A 564 2.26 -26.07 21.58
CA TYR A 564 1.12 -26.80 22.16
C TYR A 564 0.78 -26.35 23.58
N ALA A 565 1.78 -25.94 24.37
CA ALA A 565 1.55 -25.39 25.70
C ALA A 565 0.74 -24.08 25.67
N LEU A 566 0.99 -23.21 24.69
CA LEU A 566 0.22 -21.99 24.47
C LEU A 566 -1.23 -22.32 24.08
N LEU A 567 -1.43 -23.23 23.11
CA LEU A 567 -2.77 -23.67 22.70
C LEU A 567 -3.55 -24.30 23.87
N GLY A 568 -2.89 -25.11 24.69
CA GLY A 568 -3.47 -25.72 25.88
C GLY A 568 -3.91 -24.70 26.92
N ARG A 569 -3.08 -23.68 27.21
CA ARG A 569 -3.44 -22.59 28.13
C ARG A 569 -4.63 -21.77 27.61
N ALA A 570 -4.58 -21.32 26.36
CA ALA A 570 -5.66 -20.56 25.75
C ALA A 570 -6.98 -21.35 25.77
N SER A 571 -6.94 -22.63 25.39
CA SER A 571 -8.11 -23.51 25.43
C SER A 571 -8.70 -23.63 26.84
N ASN A 572 -7.86 -23.91 27.84
CA ASN A 572 -8.30 -24.05 29.23
C ASN A 572 -8.90 -22.75 29.78
N ARG A 573 -8.26 -21.60 29.53
CA ARG A 573 -8.77 -20.29 29.97
C ARG A 573 -10.11 -19.96 29.33
N ILE A 574 -10.23 -20.14 28.01
CA ILE A 574 -11.49 -19.87 27.30
C ILE A 574 -12.63 -20.73 27.89
N ILE A 575 -12.41 -22.04 28.08
CA ILE A 575 -13.44 -22.94 28.61
C ILE A 575 -13.85 -22.58 30.04
N ASN A 576 -12.88 -22.23 30.90
CA ASN A 576 -13.15 -21.97 32.31
C ASN A 576 -13.71 -20.56 32.58
N GLU A 577 -13.29 -19.57 31.79
CA GLU A 577 -13.65 -18.16 32.00
C GLU A 577 -14.91 -17.76 31.20
N VAL A 578 -15.11 -18.33 30.00
CA VAL A 578 -16.20 -17.94 29.08
C VAL A 578 -17.36 -18.93 29.15
N ARG A 579 -18.27 -18.70 30.11
CA ARG A 579 -19.53 -19.44 30.21
C ARG A 579 -20.30 -19.39 28.88
N GLY A 580 -20.59 -20.56 28.30
CA GLY A 580 -21.23 -20.69 26.99
C GLY A 580 -20.31 -21.24 25.89
N ILE A 581 -19.02 -21.45 26.17
CA ILE A 581 -18.06 -22.16 25.32
C ILE A 581 -17.50 -23.35 26.10
N ASN A 582 -17.57 -24.55 25.53
CA ASN A 582 -17.02 -25.76 26.17
C ASN A 582 -16.01 -26.53 25.32
N ARG A 583 -15.71 -26.02 24.13
CA ARG A 583 -14.77 -26.64 23.21
C ARG A 583 -14.05 -25.57 22.41
N VAL A 584 -12.74 -25.76 22.28
CA VAL A 584 -11.85 -24.91 21.50
C VAL A 584 -11.15 -25.78 20.47
N VAL A 585 -11.05 -25.30 19.24
CA VAL A 585 -10.30 -25.93 18.15
C VAL A 585 -9.30 -24.93 17.56
N TYR A 586 -8.33 -25.40 16.79
CA TYR A 586 -7.34 -24.54 16.12
C TYR A 586 -7.33 -24.82 14.61
N ASP A 587 -7.33 -23.76 13.80
CA ASP A 587 -7.34 -23.85 12.34
C ASP A 587 -5.93 -24.06 11.76
N VAL A 588 -5.69 -25.26 11.26
CA VAL A 588 -4.44 -25.69 10.62
C VAL A 588 -4.48 -25.60 9.08
N SER A 589 -5.43 -24.84 8.53
CA SER A 589 -5.59 -24.66 7.08
C SER A 589 -4.73 -23.49 6.56
N GLY A 590 -3.95 -23.71 5.50
CA GLY A 590 -3.22 -22.65 4.79
C GLY A 590 -4.08 -21.91 3.77
N LYS A 591 -3.60 -20.74 3.33
CA LYS A 591 -4.12 -19.99 2.18
C LYS A 591 -3.09 -20.03 1.05
N PRO A 592 -3.38 -20.67 -0.10
CA PRO A 592 -4.52 -21.56 -0.41
C PRO A 592 -4.44 -22.94 0.30
N PRO A 593 -5.53 -23.76 0.36
CA PRO A 593 -6.82 -23.59 -0.33
C PRO A 593 -7.88 -22.80 0.46
N ALA A 594 -7.67 -22.54 1.75
CA ALA A 594 -8.62 -21.79 2.57
C ALA A 594 -8.38 -20.26 2.45
N THR A 595 -9.20 -19.48 3.15
CA THR A 595 -9.00 -18.05 3.38
C THR A 595 -8.52 -17.78 4.81
N ILE A 596 -8.16 -16.53 5.13
CA ILE A 596 -7.78 -16.18 6.50
C ILE A 596 -9.02 -16.08 7.39
N GLU A 597 -10.03 -15.29 6.96
CA GLU A 597 -11.33 -15.16 7.63
C GLU A 597 -12.26 -16.33 7.26
N TRP A 598 -13.22 -16.65 8.14
CA TRP A 598 -14.16 -17.78 8.02
C TRP A 598 -15.61 -17.36 7.68
N GLU A 599 -15.96 -16.12 8.04
CA GLU A 599 -17.21 -15.36 7.79
C GLU A 599 -18.47 -15.70 8.59
#